data_AF-A0A2W6BVW2-F1
#
_entry.id   AF-A0A2W6BVW2-F1
#
_cell.length_a   1.000
_cell.length_b   1.000
_cell.length_c   1.000
_cell.angle_alpha   90.00
_cell.angle_beta   90.00
_cell.angle_gamma   90.00
#
_symmetry.space_group_name_H-M   'P 1'
#
loop_
_entity.id
_entity.type
_entity.pdbx_description
1 polymer ?
#
loop_
_entity_poly.entity_id
_entity_poly.type
_entity_poly.pdbx_seq_one_letter_code
_entity_poly.pdbx_strand_id
1 'polypeptide(L)'
;MMLEQDPNRDDGAAEGLLRRALLDDTSAVAVSLRVGGLPLSDAVTVIFHGRRDLGTLQTYVTCGSRGAGARVAAHELLRVPCDLDLADAGDRDEAEQLYLEQATTLRDALVGADVVLDVWREPLCELIGSTVTIDHSIELSVRLPAPRLLPTALVAPDSQLVVTPVCSARTLAEGRPPLGIACAQQDFTRIYALADDPERCVEDFLQFAAEHARTLAERLEHQEASVERFLELSDQ
;
A
#
# COMPACT_ATOMS: atom_id res chain seq x y z
N MET A 1 22.72 -6.63 30.30
CA MET A 1 21.34 -6.89 30.74
C MET A 1 20.46 -6.43 29.60
N MET A 2 19.92 -7.38 28.83
CA MET A 2 19.12 -7.10 27.64
C MET A 2 17.83 -6.42 28.07
N LEU A 3 17.48 -5.32 27.42
CA LEU A 3 16.14 -4.73 27.51
C LEU A 3 15.21 -5.66 26.74
N GLU A 4 14.45 -6.47 27.48
CA GLU A 4 13.30 -7.16 26.92
C GLU A 4 12.31 -6.09 26.45
N GLN A 5 12.14 -5.99 25.12
CA GLN A 5 11.04 -5.23 24.53
C GLN A 5 9.76 -6.02 24.82
N ASP A 6 8.87 -5.44 25.60
CA ASP A 6 7.59 -6.02 25.97
C ASP A 6 6.63 -5.95 24.77
N PRO A 7 6.28 -7.07 24.12
CA PRO A 7 5.41 -7.09 22.94
C PRO A 7 3.95 -6.72 23.27
N ASN A 8 3.61 -6.56 24.55
CA ASN A 8 2.25 -6.35 25.05
C ASN A 8 1.85 -4.87 25.22
N ARG A 9 2.74 -3.92 24.89
CA ARG A 9 2.51 -2.48 25.14
C ARG A 9 1.63 -1.80 24.07
N ASP A 10 1.58 -2.35 22.86
CA ASP A 10 0.80 -1.78 21.74
C ASP A 10 -0.67 -2.22 21.73
N ASP A 11 -1.01 -3.43 22.18
CA ASP A 11 -2.40 -3.92 22.23
C ASP A 11 -3.26 -3.09 23.21
N GLY A 12 -2.71 -2.72 24.37
CA GLY A 12 -3.39 -1.81 25.32
C GLY A 12 -3.54 -0.37 24.82
N ALA A 13 -2.71 0.06 23.86
CA ALA A 13 -2.84 1.37 23.23
C ALA A 13 -4.01 1.39 22.24
N ALA A 14 -4.21 0.29 21.49
CA ALA A 14 -5.32 0.11 20.57
C ALA A 14 -6.67 0.13 21.32
N GLU A 15 -6.81 -0.65 22.41
CA GLU A 15 -8.02 -0.68 23.25
C GLU A 15 -8.39 0.72 23.78
N GLY A 16 -7.42 1.43 24.38
CA GLY A 16 -7.64 2.79 24.89
C GLY A 16 -7.95 3.84 23.82
N LEU A 17 -7.59 3.58 22.56
CA LEU A 17 -7.90 4.44 21.42
C LEU A 17 -9.36 4.27 20.97
N LEU A 18 -9.82 3.02 20.77
CA LEU A 18 -11.22 2.75 20.43
C LEU A 18 -12.16 3.22 21.54
N ARG A 19 -11.80 2.97 22.80
CA ARG A 19 -12.60 3.37 23.95
C ARG A 19 -12.91 4.86 23.93
N ARG A 20 -11.92 5.69 23.59
CA ARG A 20 -12.06 7.16 23.45
C ARG A 20 -12.94 7.53 22.26
N ALA A 21 -12.78 6.83 21.14
CA ALA A 21 -13.56 7.02 19.93
C ALA A 21 -15.07 6.79 20.16
N LEU A 22 -15.41 5.70 20.85
CA LEU A 22 -16.79 5.32 21.18
C LEU A 22 -17.47 6.30 22.16
N LEU A 23 -16.70 7.17 22.82
CA LEU A 23 -17.21 8.15 23.78
C LEU A 23 -17.46 9.53 23.15
N ASP A 24 -17.08 9.74 21.88
CA ASP A 24 -17.18 11.04 21.19
C ASP A 24 -18.50 11.13 20.39
N ASP A 25 -19.30 12.18 20.62
CA ASP A 25 -20.66 12.34 20.06
C ASP A 25 -20.69 13.21 18.79
N THR A 26 -19.58 13.26 18.07
CA THR A 26 -19.45 14.03 16.82
C THR A 26 -19.93 13.23 15.60
N SER A 27 -20.28 13.93 14.50
CA SER A 27 -20.76 13.28 13.27
C SER A 27 -19.69 12.43 12.57
N ALA A 28 -18.42 12.62 12.93
CA ALA A 28 -17.29 11.86 12.43
C ALA A 28 -16.29 11.63 13.56
N VAL A 29 -15.75 10.42 13.66
CA VAL A 29 -14.78 10.02 14.67
C VAL A 29 -13.54 9.47 13.97
N ALA A 30 -12.37 9.88 14.42
CA ALA A 30 -11.09 9.41 13.87
C ALA A 30 -10.20 8.85 14.98
N VAL A 31 -9.58 7.71 14.71
CA VAL A 31 -8.67 7.01 15.61
C VAL A 31 -7.38 6.73 14.89
N SER A 32 -6.24 7.03 15.52
CA SER A 32 -4.92 6.82 14.94
C SER A 32 -4.13 5.75 15.70
N LEU A 33 -3.64 4.73 15.00
CA LEU A 33 -2.72 3.72 15.49
C LEU A 33 -1.33 3.95 14.87
N ARG A 34 -0.29 4.04 15.70
CA ARG A 34 1.10 4.10 15.23
C ARG A 34 1.63 2.68 15.07
N VAL A 35 2.31 2.42 13.95
CA VAL A 35 3.10 1.21 13.72
C VAL A 35 4.56 1.66 13.53
N GLY A 36 5.47 1.21 14.39
CA GLY A 36 6.88 1.61 14.37
C GLY A 36 7.84 0.42 14.26
N GLY A 37 9.13 0.71 14.14
CA GLY A 37 10.16 -0.32 13.99
C GLY A 37 10.19 -0.95 12.60
N LEU A 38 9.74 -0.20 11.60
CA LEU A 38 9.68 -0.64 10.20
C LEU A 38 11.05 -0.42 9.53
N PRO A 39 11.65 -1.43 8.88
CA PRO A 39 12.99 -1.32 8.31
C PRO A 39 13.12 -0.25 7.21
N LEU A 40 12.08 -0.04 6.39
CA LEU A 40 12.08 0.99 5.35
C LEU A 40 11.41 2.27 5.82
N SER A 41 10.22 2.15 6.38
CA SER A 41 9.36 3.30 6.67
C SER A 41 9.67 3.98 8.01
N ASP A 42 10.49 3.36 8.89
CA ASP A 42 10.66 3.67 10.32
C ASP A 42 9.34 3.57 11.13
N ALA A 43 8.35 4.39 10.76
CA ALA A 43 7.00 4.32 11.27
C ALA A 43 5.95 4.73 10.22
N VAL A 44 4.75 4.17 10.36
CA VAL A 44 3.53 4.64 9.69
C VAL A 44 2.44 4.88 10.71
N THR A 45 1.47 5.72 10.37
CA THR A 45 0.26 5.92 11.17
C THR A 45 -0.96 5.47 10.38
N VAL A 46 -1.71 4.54 10.96
CA VAL A 46 -3.02 4.09 10.46
C VAL A 46 -4.09 4.98 11.07
N ILE A 47 -5.05 5.43 10.26
CA ILE A 47 -6.17 6.26 10.69
C ILE A 47 -7.46 5.54 10.30
N PHE A 48 -8.24 5.15 11.30
CA PHE A 48 -9.62 4.68 11.14
C PHE A 48 -10.55 5.88 11.23
N HIS A 49 -11.33 6.14 10.20
CA HIS A 49 -12.20 7.30 10.11
C HIS A 49 -13.65 6.85 9.89
N GLY A 50 -14.46 6.97 10.94
CA GLY A 50 -15.89 6.69 10.91
C GLY A 50 -16.68 7.93 10.58
N ARG A 51 -17.58 7.84 9.59
CA ARG A 51 -18.49 8.93 9.20
C ARG A 51 -19.93 8.46 9.29
N ARG A 52 -20.69 9.01 10.25
CA ARG A 52 -22.09 8.65 10.49
C ARG A 52 -22.98 9.02 9.30
N ASP A 53 -22.64 10.09 8.59
CA ASP A 53 -23.37 10.56 7.40
C ASP A 53 -23.14 9.70 6.16
N LEU A 54 -22.01 9.01 6.08
CA LEU A 54 -21.68 8.09 4.99
C LEU A 54 -21.96 6.61 5.33
N GLY A 55 -22.22 6.29 6.60
CA GLY A 55 -22.45 4.92 7.05
C GLY A 55 -21.24 4.00 6.85
N THR A 56 -20.02 4.54 6.88
CA THR A 56 -18.79 3.79 6.59
C THR A 56 -17.66 4.14 7.55
N LEU A 57 -16.85 3.13 7.86
CA LEU A 57 -15.54 3.23 8.49
C LEU A 57 -14.49 3.07 7.40
N GLN A 58 -13.60 4.05 7.26
CA GLN A 58 -12.55 4.03 6.24
C GLN A 58 -11.17 4.00 6.87
N THR A 59 -10.32 3.12 6.36
CA THR A 59 -8.91 3.01 6.77
C THR A 59 -8.01 3.82 5.84
N TYR A 60 -7.15 4.63 6.44
CA TYR A 60 -6.08 5.38 5.77
C TYR A 60 -4.72 5.10 6.41
N VAL A 61 -3.65 5.27 5.65
CA VAL A 61 -2.27 5.17 6.13
C VAL A 61 -1.50 6.41 5.69
N THR A 62 -0.66 6.94 6.57
CA THR A 62 0.30 8.02 6.28
C THR A 62 1.68 7.61 6.75
N CYS A 63 2.71 8.08 6.05
CA CYS A 63 4.09 7.91 6.49
C CYS A 63 4.35 8.69 7.79
N GLY A 64 5.25 8.16 8.61
CA GLY A 64 5.73 8.75 9.86
C GLY A 64 4.79 8.57 11.04
N SER A 65 5.22 9.15 12.17
CA SER A 65 4.45 9.15 13.42
C SER A 65 3.56 10.40 13.48
N ARG A 66 2.24 10.23 13.45
CA ARG A 66 1.26 11.30 13.66
C ARG A 66 0.59 11.11 15.02
N GLY A 67 0.59 12.17 15.83
CA GLY A 67 -0.08 12.17 17.13
C GLY A 67 -1.59 12.36 17.01
N ALA A 68 -2.32 12.00 18.07
CA ALA A 68 -3.76 12.27 18.15
C ALA A 68 -4.03 13.78 17.99
N GLY A 69 -5.02 14.13 17.15
CA GLY A 69 -5.39 15.52 16.86
C GLY A 69 -4.45 16.24 15.88
N ALA A 70 -3.41 15.58 15.37
CA ALA A 70 -2.60 16.13 14.28
C ALA A 70 -3.46 16.29 13.02
N ARG A 71 -3.35 17.45 12.36
CA ARG A 71 -3.94 17.64 11.04
C ARG A 71 -3.06 16.94 10.01
N VAL A 72 -3.68 16.10 9.18
CA VAL A 72 -3.06 15.43 8.04
C VAL A 72 -3.78 15.91 6.80
N ALA A 73 -3.04 16.37 5.80
CA ALA A 73 -3.62 16.83 4.55
C ALA A 73 -4.10 15.64 3.71
N ALA A 74 -5.08 15.85 2.83
CA ALA A 74 -5.64 14.77 2.01
C ALA A 74 -4.59 14.10 1.11
N HIS A 75 -3.61 14.85 0.60
CA HIS A 75 -2.51 14.32 -0.22
C HIS A 75 -1.48 13.52 0.61
N GLU A 76 -1.56 13.58 1.94
CA GLU A 76 -0.76 12.78 2.87
C GLU A 76 -1.50 11.50 3.33
N LEU A 77 -2.71 11.22 2.81
CA LEU A 77 -3.51 10.05 3.19
C LEU A 77 -3.63 9.02 2.06
N LEU A 78 -3.05 7.84 2.28
CA LEU A 78 -3.25 6.69 1.40
C LEU A 78 -4.49 5.92 1.87
N ARG A 79 -5.51 5.80 1.02
CA ARG A 79 -6.68 4.96 1.29
C ARG A 79 -6.29 3.49 1.15
N VAL A 80 -6.51 2.69 2.19
CA VAL A 80 -6.22 1.24 2.19
C VAL A 80 -7.54 0.47 2.29
N PRO A 81 -7.88 -0.41 1.32
CA PRO A 81 -9.20 -1.05 1.20
C PRO A 81 -9.42 -2.21 2.18
N CYS A 82 -9.00 -2.02 3.44
CA CYS A 82 -9.08 -2.96 4.55
C CYS A 82 -9.73 -2.24 5.72
N ASP A 83 -11.04 -2.02 5.57
CA ASP A 83 -11.83 -1.25 6.53
C ASP A 83 -12.10 -2.04 7.80
N LEU A 84 -12.20 -1.30 8.90
CA LEU A 84 -12.62 -1.82 10.19
C LEU A 84 -14.10 -2.21 10.13
N ASP A 85 -14.39 -3.46 10.46
CA ASP A 85 -15.74 -4.00 10.50
C ASP A 85 -16.12 -4.38 11.93
N LEU A 86 -17.08 -3.65 12.50
CA LEU A 86 -17.59 -3.87 13.86
C LEU A 86 -19.05 -4.31 13.86
N ALA A 87 -19.61 -4.66 12.70
CA ALA A 87 -21.05 -4.87 12.54
C ALA A 87 -21.60 -6.04 13.37
N ASP A 88 -20.77 -7.06 13.61
CA ASP A 88 -21.16 -8.28 14.34
C ASP A 88 -21.06 -8.13 15.88
N ALA A 89 -20.62 -6.99 16.39
CA ALA A 89 -20.57 -6.76 17.84
C ALA A 89 -21.97 -6.61 18.44
N GLY A 90 -22.33 -7.50 19.36
CA GLY A 90 -23.58 -7.44 20.12
C GLY A 90 -23.55 -6.43 21.27
N ASP A 91 -22.35 -6.11 21.77
CA ASP A 91 -22.15 -5.09 22.79
C ASP A 91 -20.81 -4.35 22.63
N ARG A 92 -20.52 -3.48 23.61
CA ARG A 92 -19.31 -2.66 23.61
C ARG A 92 -18.05 -3.50 23.80
N ASP A 93 -18.08 -4.50 24.66
CA ASP A 93 -16.89 -5.30 24.99
C ASP A 93 -16.53 -6.18 23.79
N GLU A 94 -17.53 -6.72 23.10
CA GLU A 94 -17.35 -7.43 21.82
C GLU A 94 -16.81 -6.51 20.71
N ALA A 95 -17.28 -5.26 20.61
CA ALA A 95 -16.74 -4.29 19.66
C ALA A 95 -15.28 -3.93 19.96
N GLU A 96 -14.92 -3.80 21.24
CA GLU A 96 -13.54 -3.56 21.68
C GLU A 96 -12.63 -4.74 21.31
N GLN A 97 -13.11 -5.98 21.47
CA GLN A 97 -12.38 -7.18 21.07
C GLN A 97 -12.18 -7.28 19.54
N LEU A 98 -13.23 -7.07 18.75
CA LEU A 98 -13.14 -7.10 17.28
C LEU A 98 -12.20 -6.04 16.73
N TYR A 99 -12.22 -4.84 17.31
CA TYR A 99 -11.29 -3.79 16.94
C TYR A 99 -9.83 -4.20 17.20
N LEU A 100 -9.56 -4.76 18.39
CA LEU A 100 -8.21 -5.18 18.74
C LEU A 100 -7.69 -6.24 17.77
N GLU A 101 -8.51 -7.24 17.44
CA GLU A 101 -8.15 -8.29 16.49
C GLU A 101 -7.83 -7.74 15.10
N GLN A 102 -8.67 -6.84 14.59
CA GLN A 102 -8.47 -6.26 13.26
C GLN A 102 -7.28 -5.28 13.23
N ALA A 103 -7.12 -4.44 14.26
CA ALA A 103 -5.99 -3.53 14.38
C ALA A 103 -4.65 -4.29 14.43
N THR A 104 -4.60 -5.40 15.19
CA THR A 104 -3.45 -6.30 15.24
C THR A 104 -3.19 -6.96 13.88
N THR A 105 -4.23 -7.46 13.21
CA THR A 105 -4.11 -8.08 11.88
C THR A 105 -3.56 -7.11 10.84
N LEU A 106 -4.00 -5.85 10.87
CA LEU A 106 -3.50 -4.80 9.98
C LEU A 106 -2.06 -4.41 10.31
N ARG A 107 -1.71 -4.25 11.59
CA ARG A 107 -0.33 -4.00 12.03
C ARG A 107 0.61 -5.08 11.49
N ASP A 108 0.27 -6.34 11.69
CA ASP A 108 1.07 -7.48 11.23
C ASP A 108 1.25 -7.46 9.70
N ALA A 109 0.20 -7.12 8.96
CA ALA A 109 0.26 -7.00 7.50
C ALA A 109 1.18 -5.86 7.04
N LEU A 110 1.11 -4.70 7.70
CA LEU A 110 1.99 -3.55 7.41
C LEU A 110 3.46 -3.87 7.71
N VAL A 111 3.72 -4.50 8.86
CA VAL A 111 5.08 -4.95 9.23
C VAL A 111 5.60 -5.96 8.21
N GLY A 112 4.80 -6.99 7.87
CA GLY A 112 5.20 -7.99 6.89
C GLY A 112 5.50 -7.39 5.53
N ALA A 113 4.66 -6.46 5.05
CA ALA A 113 4.86 -5.79 3.77
C ALA A 113 6.12 -4.90 3.74
N ASP A 114 6.41 -4.16 4.81
CA ASP A 114 7.61 -3.32 4.90
C ASP A 114 8.89 -4.17 4.95
N VAL A 115 8.85 -5.28 5.72
CA VAL A 115 9.95 -6.26 5.79
C VAL A 115 10.21 -6.92 4.44
N VAL A 116 9.17 -7.38 3.74
CA VAL A 116 9.36 -7.95 2.40
C VAL A 116 9.92 -6.90 1.46
N LEU A 117 9.42 -5.67 1.50
CA LEU A 117 9.96 -4.61 0.66
C LEU A 117 11.44 -4.33 0.96
N ASP A 118 11.89 -4.43 2.22
CA ASP A 118 13.32 -4.33 2.56
C ASP A 118 14.14 -5.50 2.01
N VAL A 119 13.62 -6.73 2.10
CA VAL A 119 14.26 -7.92 1.50
C VAL A 119 14.44 -7.76 -0.01
N TRP A 120 13.50 -7.11 -0.69
CA TRP A 120 13.58 -6.86 -2.13
C TRP A 120 14.63 -5.84 -2.54
N ARG A 121 15.09 -4.99 -1.62
CA ARG A 121 15.97 -3.86 -1.92
C ARG A 121 17.30 -4.30 -2.55
N GLU A 122 17.98 -5.26 -1.94
CA GLU A 122 19.30 -5.72 -2.38
C GLU A 122 19.23 -6.45 -3.73
N PRO A 123 18.37 -7.46 -3.93
CA PRO A 123 18.20 -8.11 -5.24
C PRO A 123 17.84 -7.13 -6.36
N LEU A 124 16.99 -6.13 -6.07
CA LEU A 124 16.60 -5.13 -7.05
C LEU A 124 17.79 -4.26 -7.48
N CYS A 125 18.66 -3.85 -6.54
CA CYS A 125 19.90 -3.14 -6.85
C CYS A 125 20.83 -3.98 -7.73
N GLU A 126 21.02 -5.25 -7.38
CA GLU A 126 21.93 -6.15 -8.10
C GLU A 126 21.46 -6.42 -9.54
N LEU A 127 20.17 -6.71 -9.73
CA LEU A 127 19.61 -7.04 -11.04
C LEU A 127 19.59 -5.87 -12.01
N ILE A 128 19.28 -4.67 -11.51
CA ILE A 128 19.22 -3.47 -12.36
C ILE A 128 20.62 -2.87 -12.56
N GLY A 129 21.57 -3.18 -11.67
CA GLY A 129 22.91 -2.60 -11.69
C GLY A 129 22.90 -1.08 -11.44
N SER A 130 21.88 -0.57 -10.76
CA SER A 130 21.69 0.87 -10.51
C SER A 130 21.25 1.14 -9.07
N THR A 131 21.16 2.42 -8.71
CA THR A 131 20.74 2.81 -7.35
C THR A 131 19.23 2.66 -7.20
N VAL A 132 18.79 1.87 -6.22
CA VAL A 132 17.40 1.86 -5.74
C VAL A 132 17.23 2.89 -4.65
N THR A 133 16.21 3.73 -4.79
CA THR A 133 15.81 4.73 -3.80
C THR A 133 14.53 4.29 -3.09
N ILE A 134 14.34 4.76 -1.85
CA ILE A 134 13.08 4.58 -1.13
C ILE A 134 12.24 5.83 -1.32
N ASP A 135 11.00 5.67 -1.77
CA ASP A 135 10.03 6.74 -1.92
C ASP A 135 8.89 6.56 -0.92
N HIS A 136 8.64 7.56 -0.07
CA HIS A 136 7.56 7.57 0.91
C HIS A 136 6.30 8.34 0.46
N SER A 137 6.24 8.69 -0.82
CA SER A 137 5.14 9.45 -1.41
C SER A 137 3.94 8.53 -1.64
N ILE A 138 2.75 9.11 -1.49
CA ILE A 138 1.49 8.42 -1.82
C ILE A 138 1.26 8.42 -3.32
N GLU A 139 1.58 9.53 -3.96
CA GLU A 139 1.57 9.69 -5.41
C GLU A 139 2.89 9.19 -5.99
N LEU A 140 2.81 8.17 -6.85
CA LEU A 140 3.94 7.63 -7.59
C LEU A 140 3.88 8.10 -9.03
N SER A 141 5.02 8.06 -9.72
CA SER A 141 5.12 8.38 -11.16
C SER A 141 4.41 7.38 -12.07
N VAL A 142 4.06 6.20 -11.55
CA VAL A 142 3.37 5.12 -12.28
C VAL A 142 1.99 4.85 -11.65
N ARG A 143 1.03 4.46 -12.49
CA ARG A 143 -0.29 4.01 -12.02
C ARG A 143 -0.24 2.53 -11.67
N LEU A 144 -0.82 2.17 -10.53
CA LEU A 144 -0.89 0.79 -10.07
C LEU A 144 -2.30 0.22 -10.29
N PRO A 145 -2.43 -1.07 -10.65
CA PRO A 145 -3.72 -1.74 -10.86
C PRO A 145 -4.40 -2.15 -9.54
N ALA A 146 -3.67 -2.14 -8.42
CA ALA A 146 -4.19 -2.46 -7.10
C ALA A 146 -3.86 -1.35 -6.08
N PRO A 147 -4.73 -1.12 -5.08
CA PRO A 147 -4.44 -0.20 -3.98
C PRO A 147 -3.15 -0.57 -3.26
N ARG A 148 -2.36 0.44 -2.90
CA ARG A 148 -1.15 0.26 -2.11
C ARG A 148 -1.52 -0.02 -0.65
N LEU A 149 -0.74 -0.89 -0.03
CA LEU A 149 -0.84 -1.14 1.41
C LEU A 149 -0.03 -0.11 2.21
N LEU A 150 1.15 0.27 1.71
CA LEU A 150 2.07 1.19 2.38
C LEU A 150 2.31 2.45 1.55
N PRO A 151 2.50 3.61 2.19
CA PRO A 151 3.02 4.82 1.56
C PRO A 151 4.54 4.76 1.44
N THR A 152 5.09 3.60 1.04
CA THR A 152 6.52 3.37 0.81
C THR A 152 6.69 2.50 -0.45
N ALA A 153 7.69 2.80 -1.27
CA ALA A 153 8.03 2.06 -2.49
C ALA A 153 9.55 2.05 -2.69
N LEU A 154 10.05 1.02 -3.38
CA LEU A 154 11.37 1.03 -3.97
C LEU A 154 11.29 1.57 -5.39
N VAL A 155 12.18 2.49 -5.74
CA VAL A 155 12.20 3.14 -7.05
C VAL A 155 13.60 3.04 -7.63
N ALA A 156 13.72 2.39 -8.78
CA ALA A 156 14.92 2.39 -9.61
C ALA A 156 14.71 3.40 -10.76
N PRO A 157 15.22 4.64 -10.64
CA PRO A 157 14.89 5.71 -11.57
C PRO A 157 15.41 5.46 -12.98
N ASP A 158 16.60 4.86 -13.11
CA ASP A 158 17.26 4.61 -14.40
C ASP A 158 16.48 3.62 -15.27
N SER A 159 15.86 2.61 -14.64
CA SER A 159 14.97 1.65 -15.30
C SER A 159 13.50 2.04 -15.20
N GLN A 160 13.17 3.18 -14.59
CA GLN A 160 11.80 3.63 -14.31
C GLN A 160 10.93 2.56 -13.62
N LEU A 161 11.54 1.67 -12.85
CA LEU A 161 10.87 0.57 -12.17
C LEU A 161 10.48 0.98 -10.76
N VAL A 162 9.23 0.73 -10.41
CA VAL A 162 8.67 0.93 -9.08
C VAL A 162 8.22 -0.42 -8.52
N VAL A 163 8.63 -0.71 -7.29
CA VAL A 163 8.21 -1.89 -6.54
C VAL A 163 7.52 -1.44 -5.26
N THR A 164 6.28 -1.89 -5.02
CA THR A 164 5.53 -1.53 -3.82
C THR A 164 4.57 -2.64 -3.39
N PRO A 165 4.34 -2.83 -2.09
CA PRO A 165 3.31 -3.75 -1.61
C PRO A 165 1.93 -3.19 -1.90
N VAL A 166 1.07 -4.08 -2.38
CA VAL A 166 -0.31 -3.82 -2.75
C VAL A 166 -1.23 -4.81 -2.06
N CYS A 167 -2.50 -4.45 -1.91
CA CYS A 167 -3.52 -5.36 -1.42
C CYS A 167 -4.77 -5.32 -2.30
N SER A 168 -5.53 -6.40 -2.29
CA SER A 168 -6.88 -6.39 -2.88
C SER A 168 -7.91 -5.93 -1.85
N ALA A 169 -9.05 -5.46 -2.36
CA ALA A 169 -10.15 -5.03 -1.51
C ALA A 169 -10.72 -6.23 -0.74
N ARG A 170 -10.62 -6.17 0.59
CA ARG A 170 -11.09 -7.19 1.53
C ARG A 170 -11.14 -6.58 2.92
N THR A 171 -12.17 -6.88 3.72
CA THR A 171 -12.20 -6.41 5.12
C THR A 171 -11.19 -7.20 5.96
N LEU A 172 -10.76 -6.63 7.10
CA LEU A 172 -9.86 -7.35 8.02
C LEU A 172 -10.57 -8.53 8.72
N ALA A 173 -11.89 -8.51 8.82
CA ALA A 173 -12.69 -9.62 9.34
C ALA A 173 -12.56 -10.90 8.48
N GLU A 174 -12.27 -10.75 7.18
CA GLU A 174 -12.01 -11.86 6.27
C GLU A 174 -10.55 -12.38 6.35
N GLY A 175 -9.80 -11.93 7.37
CA GLY A 175 -8.43 -12.35 7.70
C GLY A 175 -7.36 -11.31 7.34
N ARG A 176 -6.09 -11.76 7.27
CA ARG A 176 -4.99 -10.89 6.79
C ARG A 176 -5.32 -10.41 5.37
N PRO A 177 -5.14 -9.10 5.08
CA PRO A 177 -5.43 -8.57 3.76
C PRO A 177 -4.60 -9.34 2.72
N PRO A 178 -5.14 -9.65 1.52
CA PRO A 178 -4.40 -10.40 0.53
C PRO A 178 -3.26 -9.52 0.04
N LEU A 179 -2.03 -9.88 0.39
CA LEU A 179 -0.85 -9.08 0.09
C LEU A 179 -0.18 -9.57 -1.19
N GLY A 180 0.13 -8.63 -2.06
CA GLY A 180 0.99 -8.83 -3.21
C GLY A 180 2.09 -7.76 -3.25
N ILE A 181 3.03 -7.96 -4.16
CA ILE A 181 4.06 -6.98 -4.49
C ILE A 181 3.92 -6.63 -5.96
N ALA A 182 3.73 -5.35 -6.24
CA ALA A 182 3.59 -4.86 -7.59
C ALA A 182 4.96 -4.40 -8.11
N CYS A 183 5.36 -4.92 -9.27
CA CYS A 183 6.42 -4.35 -10.09
C CYS A 183 5.76 -3.56 -11.22
N ALA A 184 6.12 -2.29 -11.38
CA ALA A 184 5.47 -1.39 -12.32
C ALA A 184 6.46 -0.49 -13.05
N GLN A 185 6.21 -0.29 -14.34
CA GLN A 185 6.79 0.74 -15.19
C GLN A 185 5.65 1.55 -15.81
N GLN A 186 5.97 2.59 -16.58
CA GLN A 186 4.96 3.34 -17.31
C GLN A 186 4.14 2.38 -18.20
N ASP A 187 2.81 2.39 -18.00
CA ASP A 187 1.81 1.59 -18.74
C ASP A 187 1.90 0.06 -18.61
N PHE A 188 2.81 -0.46 -17.79
CA PHE A 188 2.97 -1.89 -17.56
C PHE A 188 3.08 -2.21 -16.07
N THR A 189 2.33 -3.20 -15.59
CA THR A 189 2.38 -3.61 -14.18
C THR A 189 2.10 -5.09 -14.04
N ARG A 190 2.77 -5.71 -13.07
CA ARG A 190 2.50 -7.09 -12.67
C ARG A 190 2.51 -7.20 -11.15
N ILE A 191 1.60 -8.02 -10.63
CA ILE A 191 1.48 -8.30 -9.20
C ILE A 191 1.93 -9.75 -8.97
N TYR A 192 2.86 -9.92 -8.03
CA TYR A 192 3.36 -11.21 -7.57
C TYR A 192 2.85 -11.50 -6.16
N ALA A 193 2.93 -12.76 -5.72
CA ALA A 193 2.65 -13.06 -4.32
C ALA A 193 3.73 -12.41 -3.45
N LEU A 194 3.35 -11.88 -2.28
CA LEU A 194 4.30 -11.17 -1.42
C LEU A 194 5.51 -12.05 -1.03
N ALA A 195 5.31 -13.35 -0.88
CA ALA A 195 6.35 -14.30 -0.49
C ALA A 195 7.16 -14.86 -1.69
N ASP A 196 6.90 -14.40 -2.92
CA ASP A 196 7.64 -14.86 -4.08
C ASP A 196 9.09 -14.36 -4.05
N ASP A 197 9.97 -15.18 -4.63
CA ASP A 197 11.38 -14.86 -4.80
C ASP A 197 11.59 -13.57 -5.62
N PRO A 198 12.32 -12.56 -5.10
CA PRO A 198 12.46 -11.26 -5.74
C PRO A 198 13.18 -11.35 -7.09
N GLU A 199 14.23 -12.17 -7.19
CA GLU A 199 15.03 -12.28 -8.41
C GLU A 199 14.18 -12.80 -9.57
N ARG A 200 13.51 -13.93 -9.36
CA ARG A 200 12.59 -14.51 -10.34
C ARG A 200 11.50 -13.53 -10.76
N CYS A 201 10.93 -12.77 -9.81
CA CYS A 201 9.86 -11.82 -10.13
C CYS A 201 10.34 -10.64 -10.96
N VAL A 202 11.52 -10.09 -10.64
CA VAL A 202 12.10 -8.96 -11.40
C VAL A 202 12.52 -9.41 -12.80
N GLU A 203 13.16 -10.58 -12.93
CA GLU A 203 13.54 -11.14 -14.23
C GLU A 203 12.31 -11.41 -15.12
N ASP A 204 11.29 -12.07 -14.57
CA ASP A 204 10.01 -12.27 -15.24
C ASP A 204 9.40 -10.93 -15.66
N PHE A 205 9.32 -9.95 -14.75
CA PHE A 205 8.78 -8.63 -15.05
C PHE A 205 9.51 -7.96 -16.21
N LEU A 206 10.84 -7.91 -16.18
CA LEU A 206 11.66 -7.27 -17.20
C LEU A 206 11.54 -7.95 -18.56
N GLN A 207 11.45 -9.29 -18.58
CA GLN A 207 11.21 -10.03 -19.82
C GLN A 207 9.86 -9.65 -20.43
N PHE A 208 8.79 -9.66 -19.63
CA PHE A 208 7.45 -9.31 -20.10
C PHE A 208 7.35 -7.84 -20.51
N ALA A 209 8.01 -6.92 -19.80
CA ALA A 209 8.06 -5.51 -20.16
C ALA A 209 8.77 -5.31 -21.52
N ALA A 210 9.86 -6.03 -21.77
CA ALA A 210 10.57 -5.97 -23.05
C ALA A 210 9.75 -6.54 -24.22
N GLU A 211 8.94 -7.58 -23.97
CA GLU A 211 7.99 -8.10 -24.97
C GLU A 211 6.86 -7.10 -25.23
N HIS A 212 6.30 -6.50 -24.18
CA HIS A 212 5.26 -5.49 -24.29
C HIS A 212 5.72 -4.26 -25.08
N ALA A 213 6.93 -3.77 -24.80
CA ALA A 213 7.53 -2.63 -25.52
C ALA A 213 7.70 -2.92 -27.01
N ARG A 214 8.13 -4.14 -27.38
CA ARG A 214 8.23 -4.56 -28.79
C ARG A 214 6.89 -4.56 -29.49
N THR A 215 5.87 -5.17 -28.88
CA THR A 215 4.51 -5.17 -29.44
C THR A 215 3.92 -3.76 -29.55
N LEU A 216 4.21 -2.87 -28.60
CA LEU A 216 3.75 -1.48 -28.66
C LEU A 216 4.42 -0.73 -29.81
N ALA A 217 5.72 -0.90 -30.01
CA ALA A 217 6.46 -0.29 -31.12
C ALA A 217 5.88 -0.71 -32.49
N GLU A 218 5.65 -2.00 -32.69
CA GLU A 218 5.03 -2.51 -33.93
C GLU A 218 3.63 -1.91 -34.19
N ARG A 219 2.83 -1.73 -33.13
CA ARG A 219 1.50 -1.11 -33.24
C ARG A 219 1.59 0.38 -33.57
N LEU A 220 2.56 1.10 -33.01
CA LEU A 220 2.79 2.51 -33.30
C LEU A 220 3.26 2.71 -34.75
N GLU A 221 4.21 1.91 -35.23
CA GLU A 221 4.64 1.93 -36.63
C GLU A 221 3.47 1.70 -37.59
N HIS A 222 2.59 0.74 -37.27
CA HIS A 222 1.39 0.49 -38.07
C HIS A 222 0.40 1.66 -38.03
N GLN A 223 0.24 2.33 -36.89
CA GLN A 223 -0.60 3.51 -36.76
C GLN A 223 -0.06 4.70 -37.55
N GLU A 224 1.25 4.94 -37.50
CA GLU A 224 1.91 5.99 -38.28
C GLU A 224 1.70 5.77 -39.78
N ALA A 225 1.93 4.56 -40.28
CA ALA A 225 1.68 4.21 -41.69
C ALA A 225 0.20 4.38 -42.09
N SER A 226 -0.73 4.08 -41.18
CA SER A 226 -2.17 4.28 -41.40
C SER A 226 -2.54 5.77 -41.50
N VAL A 227 -1.94 6.62 -40.65
CA VAL A 227 -2.13 8.08 -40.69
C VAL A 227 -1.57 8.66 -41.98
N GLU A 228 -0.34 8.29 -42.38
CA GLU A 228 0.24 8.72 -43.65
C GLU A 228 -0.68 8.35 -44.82
N ARG A 229 -1.18 7.11 -44.83
CA ARG A 229 -2.08 6.66 -45.89
C ARG A 229 -3.41 7.43 -45.92
N PHE A 230 -3.94 7.79 -44.76
CA PHE A 230 -5.16 8.59 -44.66
C PHE A 230 -4.95 10.01 -45.20
N LEU A 231 -3.80 10.63 -44.90
CA LEU A 231 -3.44 11.96 -45.42
C LEU A 231 -3.29 11.93 -46.94
N GLU A 232 -2.58 10.94 -47.50
CA GLU A 232 -2.44 10.77 -48.95
C GLU A 232 -3.78 10.65 -49.69
N LEU A 233 -4.77 9.99 -49.08
CA LEU A 233 -6.10 9.82 -49.65
C LEU A 233 -6.98 11.07 -49.51
N SER A 234 -6.70 11.94 -48.53
CA SER A 234 -7.48 13.15 -48.26
C SER A 234 -7.00 14.36 -49.07
N ASP A 235 -5.76 14.32 -49.57
CA ASP A 235 -5.18 15.33 -50.46
C ASP A 235 -5.51 15.08 -51.96
N GLN A 236 -6.41 14.13 -52.27
CA GLN A 236 -6.97 13.86 -53.61
C GLN A 236 -8.38 14.44 -53.77
#